data_AF-A0A822FGD0-F1
#
_entry.id   AF-A0A822FGD0-F1
#
_cell.length_a   1.000
_cell.length_b   1.000
_cell.length_c   1.000
_cell.angle_alpha   90.00
_cell.angle_beta   90.00
_cell.angle_gamma   90.00
#
_symmetry.space_group_name_H-M   'P 1'
#
loop_
_entity.id
_entity.type
_entity.pdbx_description
1 polymer ?
#
loop_
_entity_poly.entity_id
_entity_poly.type
_entity_poly.pdbx_seq_one_letter_code
_entity_poly.pdbx_strand_id
1 'polypeptide(L)' 'MCWAGVHLDDHDQFIKFTKHDHNHMPVPERVEIRKLMMNVKTRVQDETTAIGQIYNEELGKANLSKSGLAAAAT' A
#
# COMPACT_ATOMS: atom_id res chain seq x y z
N MET A 1 -0.51 -9.30 19.33
CA MET A 1 -1.53 -8.32 18.89
C MET A 1 -0.90 -6.93 18.99
N CYS A 2 -1.04 -6.10 17.95
CA CYS A 2 -0.49 -4.74 17.91
C CYS A 2 -1.61 -3.74 18.21
N TRP A 3 -1.34 -2.72 19.04
CA TRP A 3 -2.31 -1.69 19.44
C TRP A 3 -1.90 -0.27 19.02
N ALA A 4 -0.83 -0.16 18.24
CA ALA A 4 -0.44 1.09 17.62
C ALA A 4 -1.47 1.46 16.52
N GLY A 5 -1.91 2.71 16.53
CA GLY A 5 -2.88 3.26 15.60
C GLY A 5 -2.61 4.74 15.32
N VAL A 6 -3.22 5.23 14.24
CA VAL A 6 -3.16 6.62 13.80
C VAL A 6 -4.57 7.15 13.69
N HIS A 7 -4.79 8.38 14.16
CA HIS A 7 -6.03 9.11 13.93
C HIS A 7 -5.80 10.15 12.83
N LEU A 8 -6.65 10.11 11.82
CA LEU A 8 -6.75 11.11 10.78
C LEU A 8 -8.02 11.95 11.00
N ASP A 9 -8.06 13.15 10.45
CA ASP A 9 -9.28 13.94 10.35
C ASP A 9 -10.15 13.50 9.17
N ASP A 10 -11.22 14.25 8.90
CA ASP A 10 -12.13 14.04 7.79
C ASP A 10 -11.53 14.39 6.41
N HIS A 11 -10.31 14.93 6.38
CA HIS A 11 -9.54 15.26 5.18
C HIS A 11 -8.26 14.40 5.07
N ASP A 12 -8.25 13.25 5.75
CA ASP A 12 -7.11 12.31 5.83
C ASP A 12 -5.80 12.94 6.34
N GLN A 13 -5.87 14.09 7.02
CA GLN A 13 -4.69 14.72 7.62
C GLN A 13 -4.37 14.10 8.98
N PHE A 14 -3.09 13.97 9.26
CA PHE A 14 -2.61 13.37 10.49
C PHE A 14 -2.98 14.23 11.72
N ILE A 15 -3.67 13.62 12.69
CA ILE A 15 -3.99 14.26 13.98
C ILE A 15 -3.01 13.79 15.06
N LYS A 16 -2.93 12.46 15.31
CA LYS A 16 -2.14 11.88 16.40
C LYS A 16 -1.90 10.38 16.23
N PHE A 17 -0.82 9.90 16.86
CA PHE A 17 -0.61 8.48 17.15
C PHE A 17 -1.34 8.08 18.44
N THR A 18 -1.76 6.82 18.54
CA THR A 18 -2.05 6.20 19.84
C THR A 18 -0.77 6.14 20.66
N LYS A 19 -0.84 6.24 21.99
CA LYS A 19 0.32 6.17 22.89
C LYS A 19 1.04 4.81 22.94
N HIS A 20 0.67 3.85 22.09
CA HIS A 20 1.26 2.52 22.05
C HIS A 20 2.23 2.41 20.89
N ASP A 21 3.47 2.04 21.19
CA ASP A 21 4.47 1.70 20.18
C ASP A 21 4.14 0.37 19.49
N HIS A 22 4.65 0.21 18.28
CA HIS A 22 4.61 -1.08 17.60
C HIS A 22 5.42 -2.12 18.39
N ASN A 23 4.86 -3.30 18.57
CA ASN A 23 5.56 -4.45 19.17
C ASN A 23 6.12 -5.42 18.12
N HIS A 24 6.23 -4.96 16.88
CA HIS A 24 6.75 -5.73 15.76
C HIS A 24 7.43 -4.80 14.75
N MET A 25 8.38 -5.34 14.00
CA MET A 25 8.92 -4.65 12.84
C MET A 25 7.92 -4.71 11.68
N PRO A 26 7.86 -3.67 10.82
CA PRO A 26 7.12 -3.78 9.58
C PRO A 26 7.73 -4.89 8.71
N VAL A 27 6.87 -5.62 7.99
CA VAL A 27 7.31 -6.57 6.96
C VAL A 27 7.40 -5.81 5.64
N PRO A 28 8.60 -5.49 5.13
CA PRO A 28 8.76 -4.54 4.01
C PRO A 28 7.95 -4.94 2.77
N GLU A 29 7.95 -6.23 2.44
CA GLU A 29 7.22 -6.76 1.30
C GLU A 29 5.71 -6.49 1.36
N ARG A 30 5.09 -6.62 2.55
CA ARG A 30 3.66 -6.35 2.72
C ARG A 30 3.34 -4.87 2.60
N VAL A 31 4.27 -4.00 3.00
CA VAL A 31 4.14 -2.55 2.86
C VAL A 31 4.15 -2.18 1.37
N GLU A 32 5.10 -2.75 0.60
CA GLU A 32 5.21 -2.49 -0.83
C GLU A 32 4.01 -3.04 -1.62
N ILE A 33 3.48 -4.23 -1.28
CA ILE A 33 2.24 -4.74 -1.90
C ILE A 33 1.06 -3.79 -1.65
N ARG A 34 0.92 -3.27 -0.42
CA ARG A 34 -0.16 -2.31 -0.12
C ARG A 34 -0.01 -1.01 -0.90
N LYS A 35 1.22 -0.49 -1.02
CA LYS A 35 1.49 0.70 -1.84
C LYS A 35 1.13 0.47 -3.31
N LEU A 36 1.52 -0.67 -3.88
CA LEU A 36 1.15 -1.07 -5.24
C LEU A 36 -0.37 -1.03 -5.42
N MET A 37 -1.12 -1.69 -4.53
CA MET A 37 -2.60 -1.72 -4.63
C MET A 37 -3.23 -0.34 -4.49
N MET A 38 -2.70 0.50 -3.59
CA MET A 38 -3.18 1.87 -3.42
C MET A 38 -2.97 2.69 -4.70
N ASN A 39 -1.78 2.63 -5.30
CA ASN A 39 -1.49 3.34 -6.53
C ASN A 39 -2.38 2.89 -7.69
N VAL A 40 -2.55 1.57 -7.87
CA VAL A 40 -3.45 1.04 -8.89
C VAL A 40 -4.87 1.53 -8.66
N LYS A 41 -5.38 1.47 -7.42
CA LYS A 41 -6.73 1.92 -7.09
C LYS A 41 -6.93 3.40 -7.41
N THR A 42 -6.00 4.27 -6.98
CA THR A 42 -6.07 5.72 -7.26
C THR A 42 -6.09 5.98 -8.75
N ARG A 43 -5.16 5.38 -9.51
CA ARG A 43 -5.07 5.59 -10.96
C ARG A 43 -6.30 5.06 -11.71
N VAL A 44 -6.89 3.93 -11.29
CA VAL A 44 -8.12 3.42 -11.90
C VAL A 44 -9.32 4.35 -11.67
N GLN A 45 -9.32 5.11 -10.59
CA GLN A 45 -10.38 6.10 -10.32
C GLN A 45 -10.19 7.38 -11.14
N ASP A 46 -8.94 7.78 -11.37
CA ASP A 46 -8.59 9.07 -11.98
C ASP A 46 -8.33 9.00 -13.49
N GLU A 47 -7.99 7.83 -14.03
CA GLU A 47 -7.62 7.61 -15.43
C GLU A 47 -8.62 6.74 -16.19
N THR A 48 -8.69 6.92 -17.50
CA THR A 48 -9.44 6.02 -18.41
C THR A 48 -8.59 4.85 -18.91
N THR A 49 -7.32 4.77 -18.51
CA THR A 49 -6.39 3.69 -18.86
C THR A 49 -6.93 2.35 -18.37
N ALA A 50 -6.82 1.30 -19.19
CA ALA A 50 -7.29 -0.02 -18.80
C ALA A 50 -6.56 -0.51 -17.52
N ILE A 51 -7.31 -1.06 -16.57
CA ILE A 51 -6.77 -1.50 -15.27
C ILE A 51 -5.57 -2.46 -15.42
N GLY A 52 -5.59 -3.37 -16.40
CA GLY A 52 -4.48 -4.28 -16.65
C GLY A 52 -3.19 -3.56 -17.07
N GLN A 53 -3.30 -2.45 -17.80
CA GLN A 53 -2.15 -1.64 -18.16
C GLN A 53 -1.62 -0.86 -16.95
N ILE A 54 -2.51 -0.22 -16.18
CA ILE A 54 -2.13 0.45 -14.92
C ILE A 54 -1.41 -0.54 -13.99
N TYR A 55 -1.95 -1.77 -13.87
CA TYR A 55 -1.36 -2.81 -13.05
C TYR A 55 0.07 -3.15 -13.46
N ASN A 56 0.30 -3.38 -14.75
CA ASN A 56 1.63 -3.71 -15.27
C ASN A 56 2.63 -2.56 -15.08
N GLU A 57 2.19 -1.32 -15.29
CA GLU A 57 3.02 -0.13 -15.09
C GLU A 57 3.41 0.04 -13.62
N GLU A 58 2.48 -0.12 -12.68
CA GLU A 58 2.77 -0.01 -11.25
C GLU A 58 3.57 -1.20 -10.73
N LEU A 59 3.32 -2.41 -11.25
CA LEU A 59 4.10 -3.61 -10.90
C LEU A 59 5.58 -3.46 -11.32
N GLY A 60 5.85 -2.83 -12.46
CA GLY A 60 7.21 -2.51 -12.92
C GLY A 60 7.94 -1.47 -12.07
N LYS A 61 7.20 -0.65 -11.30
CA LYS A 61 7.75 0.33 -10.35
C LYS A 61 7.90 -0.22 -8.94
N ALA A 62 7.21 -1.32 -8.63
CA ALA A 62 7.15 -1.86 -7.28
C ALA A 62 8.49 -2.47 -6.86
N ASN A 63 8.97 -2.12 -5.67
CA ASN A 63 10.20 -2.69 -5.10
C ASN A 63 9.90 -4.01 -4.37
N LEU A 64 9.42 -5.00 -5.12
CA LEU A 64 9.06 -6.32 -4.62
C LEU A 64 10.14 -7.36 -4.95
N SER A 65 10.31 -8.35 -4.08
CA SER A 65 11.12 -9.52 -4.40
C SER A 65 10.45 -10.35 -5.50
N LYS A 66 11.17 -11.31 -6.10
CA LYS A 66 10.58 -12.26 -7.05
C LYS A 66 9.35 -12.99 -6.47
N SER A 67 9.39 -13.33 -5.19
CA SER A 67 8.26 -13.92 -4.47
C SER A 67 7.10 -12.93 -4.26
N GLY A 68 7.39 -11.66 -3.95
CA GLY A 68 6.37 -10.62 -3.81
C GLY A 68 5.70 -10.29 -5.14
N LEU A 69 6.45 -10.26 -6.23
CA LEU A 69 5.92 -10.10 -7.58
C LEU A 69 4.99 -11.25 -7.97
N ALA A 70 5.38 -12.50 -7.66
CA ALA A 70 4.52 -13.66 -7.92
C ALA A 70 3.22 -13.61 -7.10
N ALA A 71 3.30 -13.24 -5.82
CA ALA A 71 2.14 -13.11 -4.94
C ALA A 71 1.23 -11.93 -5.33
N ALA A 72 1.77 -10.88 -5.95
CA ALA A 72 0.98 -9.77 -6.49
C ALA A 72 0.32 -10.15 -7.83
N ALA A 73 0.92 -11.03 -8.63
CA ALA A 73 0.42 -11.38 -9.96
C ALA A 73 -0.70 -12.46 -9.96
N THR A 74 -1.17 -12.91 -8.79
CA THR A 74 -2.19 -13.96 -8.63
C THR A 74 -3.54 -13.38 -8.21
#